data_AF-A0AA44IDQ8-F1
#
_entry.id   AF-A0AA44IDQ8-F1
#
_cell.length_a   1.000
_cell.length_b   1.000
_cell.length_c   1.000
_cell.angle_alpha   90.00
_cell.angle_beta   90.00
_cell.angle_gamma   90.00
#
_symmetry.space_group_name_H-M   'P 1'
#
loop_
_entity.id
_entity.type
_entity.pdbx_description
1 polymer ?
#
loop_
_entity_poly.entity_id
_entity_poly.type
_entity_poly.pdbx_seq_one_letter_code
_entity_poly.pdbx_strand_id
1 'polypeptide(L)'
;ATTTCPPPPPPAPPRLVVLVDDLDALVAPALGSPGRPAAGSVVRALEAVARDGGRLGVHLVAATAHPDRTAGTEPDRRARTRVVLDAPPVPPGPDDPAPGRGRVHRSDGRVTPFQAGRVSGRIPRTATLRPTVVPLEWERMGDPPARRPVRELGNGPTDLALLASALDRAARSVGAAPPPPLAAAPDTAGPVR
;
A
#
# COMPACT_ATOMS: atom_id res chain seq x y z
N ALA A 1 47.54 -21.64 21.27
CA ALA A 1 46.38 -20.80 21.57
C ALA A 1 45.49 -20.78 20.34
N THR A 2 44.37 -21.51 20.37
CA THR A 2 43.38 -21.54 19.28
C THR A 2 42.50 -20.31 19.42
N THR A 3 42.67 -19.34 18.52
CA THR A 3 41.82 -18.16 18.43
C THR A 3 40.44 -18.59 17.92
N THR A 4 39.48 -18.74 18.83
CA THR A 4 38.08 -18.94 18.46
C THR A 4 37.53 -17.64 17.88
N CYS A 5 37.12 -17.68 16.61
CA CYS A 5 36.36 -16.62 15.97
C CYS A 5 35.09 -16.36 16.81
N PRO A 6 34.76 -15.08 17.13
CA PRO A 6 33.50 -14.78 17.79
C PRO A 6 32.33 -15.26 16.91
N PRO A 7 31.22 -15.73 17.53
CA PRO A 7 30.04 -16.15 16.79
C PRO A 7 29.48 -14.97 15.96
N PRO A 8 28.88 -15.24 14.80
CA PRO A 8 28.27 -14.20 13.99
C PRO A 8 27.16 -13.49 14.80
N PRO A 9 26.95 -12.18 14.57
CA PRO A 9 25.88 -11.45 15.25
C PRO A 9 24.51 -12.08 14.95
N PRO A 10 23.55 -12.01 15.90
CA PRO A 10 22.21 -12.51 15.66
C PRO A 10 21.59 -11.81 14.44
N PRO A 11 20.74 -12.50 13.65
CA PRO A 11 20.08 -11.89 12.52
C PRO A 11 19.24 -10.71 12.99
N ALA A 12 19.24 -9.62 12.21
CA ALA A 12 18.39 -8.48 12.50
C ALA A 12 16.91 -8.92 12.53
N PRO A 13 16.11 -8.43 13.48
CA PRO A 13 14.70 -8.76 13.53
C PRO A 13 14.00 -8.31 12.23
N PRO A 14 12.95 -9.03 11.80
CA PRO A 14 12.16 -8.61 10.65
C PRO A 14 11.58 -7.21 10.88
N ARG A 15 11.52 -6.41 9.82
CA ARG A 15 10.89 -5.09 9.89
C ARG A 15 9.38 -5.26 9.97
N LEU A 16 8.75 -4.60 10.94
CA LEU A 16 7.29 -4.56 11.09
C LEU A 16 6.77 -3.25 10.50
N VAL A 17 5.78 -3.32 9.61
CA VAL A 17 5.07 -2.14 9.12
C VAL A 17 3.66 -2.17 9.69
N VAL A 18 3.32 -1.16 10.49
CA VAL A 18 1.98 -0.94 11.02
C VAL A 18 1.26 0.01 10.08
N LEU A 19 0.23 -0.48 9.40
CA LEU A 19 -0.65 0.31 8.54
C LEU A 19 -1.90 0.67 9.33
N VAL A 20 -2.21 1.96 9.40
CA VAL A 20 -3.43 2.49 10.02
C VAL A 20 -4.18 3.26 8.98
N ASP A 21 -5.37 2.78 8.64
CA ASP A 21 -6.32 3.54 7.83
C ASP A 21 -7.20 4.42 8.72
N ASP A 22 -7.72 5.51 8.17
CA ASP A 22 -8.62 6.44 8.86
C ASP A 22 -8.16 6.84 10.28
N LEU A 23 -6.90 7.28 10.43
CA LEU A 23 -6.34 7.70 11.73
C LEU A 23 -7.23 8.75 12.42
N ASP A 24 -7.88 9.63 11.66
CA ASP A 24 -8.83 10.61 12.18
C ASP A 24 -10.00 9.98 12.95
N ALA A 25 -10.46 8.78 12.57
CA ALA A 25 -11.49 8.06 13.31
C ALA A 25 -10.99 7.53 14.66
N LEU A 26 -9.67 7.37 14.85
CA LEU A 26 -9.07 6.97 16.13
C LEU A 26 -8.82 8.15 17.05
N VAL A 27 -8.48 9.32 16.51
CA VAL A 27 -8.16 10.52 17.29
C VAL A 27 -9.34 11.45 17.51
N ALA A 28 -10.40 11.34 16.70
CA ALA A 28 -11.62 12.12 16.79
C ALA A 28 -12.87 11.22 16.67
N PRO A 29 -13.82 11.28 17.64
CA PRO A 29 -13.79 12.12 18.83
C PRO A 29 -12.73 11.65 19.84
N ALA A 30 -12.32 12.57 20.73
CA ALA A 30 -11.17 12.36 21.61
C ALA A 30 -11.33 11.17 22.57
N LEU A 31 -10.18 10.72 23.10
CA LEU A 31 -10.05 9.71 24.15
C LEU A 31 -11.14 9.84 25.23
N GLY A 32 -11.81 8.74 25.57
CA GLY A 32 -12.81 8.72 26.64
C GLY A 32 -14.23 9.14 26.22
N SER A 33 -14.45 9.41 24.93
CA SER A 33 -15.82 9.56 24.40
C SER A 33 -16.60 8.25 24.63
N PRO A 34 -17.85 8.31 25.14
CA PRO A 34 -18.60 7.12 25.59
C PRO A 34 -18.89 6.06 24.51
N GLY A 35 -18.57 6.33 23.24
CA GLY A 35 -18.65 5.36 22.13
C GLY A 35 -17.35 4.64 21.76
N ARG A 36 -16.19 4.96 22.35
CA ARG A 36 -14.88 4.35 21.97
C ARG A 36 -13.90 4.19 23.15
N PRO A 37 -14.17 3.32 24.14
CA PRO A 37 -13.28 3.12 25.29
C PRO A 37 -11.88 2.59 24.90
N ALA A 38 -11.76 1.82 23.81
CA ALA A 38 -10.49 1.25 23.36
C ALA A 38 -9.62 2.18 22.49
N ALA A 39 -10.15 3.30 21.97
CA ALA A 39 -9.37 4.24 21.14
C ALA A 39 -8.19 4.83 21.94
N GLY A 40 -8.39 4.97 23.26
CA GLY A 40 -7.40 5.15 24.32
C GLY A 40 -6.01 4.58 24.07
N SER A 41 -5.94 3.28 24.32
CA SER A 41 -4.72 2.49 24.32
C SER A 41 -4.14 2.36 22.91
N VAL A 42 -4.99 2.23 21.89
CA VAL A 42 -4.55 2.13 20.49
C VAL A 42 -3.80 3.40 20.08
N VAL A 43 -4.37 4.58 20.31
CA VAL A 43 -3.70 5.85 19.99
C VAL A 43 -2.37 5.97 20.73
N ARG A 44 -2.33 5.63 22.03
CA ARG A 44 -1.06 5.63 22.80
C ARG A 44 -0.01 4.68 22.24
N ALA A 45 -0.41 3.49 21.81
CA ALA A 45 0.48 2.53 21.17
C ALA A 45 1.02 3.08 19.83
N LEU A 46 0.16 3.66 18.99
CA LEU A 46 0.56 4.28 17.72
C LEU A 46 1.52 5.47 17.94
N GLU A 47 1.26 6.30 18.96
CA GLU A 47 2.18 7.37 19.33
C GLU A 47 3.54 6.82 19.79
N ALA A 48 3.58 5.73 20.56
CA ALA A 48 4.83 5.09 20.97
C ALA A 48 5.61 4.54 19.76
N VAL A 49 4.91 3.91 18.80
CA VAL A 49 5.52 3.46 17.54
C VAL A 49 6.06 4.66 16.73
N ALA A 50 5.33 5.77 16.66
CA ALA A 50 5.78 6.97 15.95
C ALA A 50 7.05 7.58 16.58
N ARG A 51 7.19 7.52 17.92
CA ARG A 51 8.38 8.03 18.64
C ARG A 51 9.57 7.09 18.54
N ASP A 52 9.36 5.81 18.83
CA ASP A 52 10.44 4.87 19.16
C ASP A 52 10.56 3.71 18.17
N GLY A 53 9.53 3.47 17.35
CA GLY A 53 9.44 2.31 16.47
C GLY A 53 10.61 2.16 15.50
N GLY A 54 11.13 3.28 14.96
CA GLY A 54 12.24 3.25 14.01
C GLY A 54 13.51 2.57 14.55
N ARG A 55 13.78 2.70 15.86
CA ARG A 55 14.91 2.03 16.52
C ARG A 55 14.68 0.52 16.71
N LEU A 56 13.42 0.11 16.69
CA LEU A 56 12.96 -1.27 16.87
C LEU A 56 12.66 -1.96 15.53
N GLY A 57 12.87 -1.29 14.40
CA GLY A 57 12.49 -1.79 13.08
C GLY A 57 10.97 -1.80 12.84
N VAL A 58 10.21 -1.03 13.63
CA VAL A 58 8.76 -0.85 13.49
C VAL A 58 8.46 0.48 12.80
N HIS A 59 7.79 0.44 11.66
CA HIS A 59 7.46 1.61 10.84
C HIS A 59 5.96 1.84 10.82
N LEU A 60 5.52 3.08 11.09
CA LEU A 60 4.13 3.47 11.02
C LEU A 60 3.82 4.12 9.67
N VAL A 61 2.78 3.63 8.99
CA VAL A 61 2.13 4.28 7.86
C VAL A 61 0.70 4.56 8.27
N ALA A 62 0.32 5.83 8.35
CA ALA A 62 -1.02 6.25 8.73
C ALA A 62 -1.67 7.07 7.61
N ALA A 63 -2.91 6.73 7.28
CA ALA A 63 -3.75 7.46 6.35
C ALA A 63 -4.83 8.24 7.10
N THR A 64 -5.30 9.34 6.51
CA THR A 64 -6.39 10.15 7.03
C THR A 64 -7.04 10.93 5.90
N ALA A 65 -8.37 11.04 5.94
CA ALA A 65 -9.13 11.92 5.06
C ALA A 65 -9.30 13.33 5.66
N HIS A 66 -9.03 13.50 6.96
CA HIS A 66 -9.22 14.72 7.73
C HIS A 66 -7.90 15.17 8.40
N PRO A 67 -6.97 15.75 7.61
CA PRO A 67 -5.67 16.21 8.14
C PRO A 67 -5.84 17.27 9.25
N ASP A 68 -6.92 18.03 9.24
CA ASP A 68 -7.31 18.97 10.29
C ASP A 68 -7.51 18.29 11.67
N ARG A 69 -8.03 17.05 11.68
CA ARG A 69 -8.28 16.28 12.91
C ARG A 69 -7.06 15.56 13.45
N THR A 70 -6.09 15.29 12.59
CA THR A 70 -4.84 14.58 12.94
C THR A 70 -3.66 15.53 13.12
N ALA A 71 -3.82 16.82 12.78
CA ALA A 71 -2.82 17.85 12.95
C ALA A 71 -2.29 17.90 14.38
N GLY A 72 -0.97 17.93 14.53
CA GLY A 72 -0.31 18.03 15.82
C GLY A 72 -0.33 16.75 16.67
N THR A 73 -0.88 15.64 16.18
CA THR A 73 -0.68 14.31 16.80
C THR A 73 0.77 13.85 16.67
N GLU A 74 1.20 12.85 17.44
CA GLU A 74 2.58 12.34 17.33
C GLU A 74 2.91 11.76 15.93
N PRO A 75 2.03 10.95 15.29
CA PRO A 75 2.26 10.51 13.90
C PRO A 75 2.45 11.68 12.93
N ASP A 76 1.65 12.74 13.07
CA ASP A 76 1.76 13.95 12.27
C ASP A 76 3.13 14.63 12.47
N ARG A 77 3.53 14.89 13.73
CA ARG A 77 4.81 15.55 14.04
C ARG A 77 6.04 14.76 13.61
N ARG A 78 5.98 13.42 13.63
CA ARG A 78 7.12 12.54 13.36
C ARG A 78 7.22 12.09 11.89
N ALA A 79 6.21 12.35 11.07
CA ALA A 79 6.19 11.94 9.68
C ALA A 79 7.37 12.51 8.89
N ARG A 80 8.31 11.65 8.48
CA ARG A 80 9.46 12.02 7.62
C ARG A 80 9.10 12.12 6.14
N THR A 81 8.03 11.41 5.76
CA THR A 81 7.47 11.41 4.41
C THR A 81 5.97 11.63 4.54
N ARG A 82 5.42 12.58 3.80
CA ARG A 82 3.98 12.81 3.70
C ARG A 82 3.55 12.64 2.26
N VAL A 83 2.52 11.84 2.05
CA VAL A 83 1.90 11.64 0.75
C VAL A 83 0.56 12.36 0.78
N VAL A 84 0.39 13.33 -0.11
CA VAL A 84 -0.85 14.08 -0.27
C VAL A 84 -1.43 13.73 -1.63
N LEU A 85 -2.59 13.08 -1.65
CA LEU A 85 -3.31 12.77 -2.88
C LEU A 85 -4.15 13.98 -3.30
N ASP A 86 -4.21 14.24 -4.60
CA ASP A 86 -5.11 15.24 -5.15
C ASP A 86 -6.56 14.74 -5.00
N ALA A 87 -7.47 15.65 -4.62
CA ALA A 87 -8.88 15.32 -4.56
C ALA A 87 -9.38 15.03 -6.00
N PRO A 88 -10.03 13.88 -6.24
CA PRO A 88 -10.63 13.63 -7.54
C PRO A 88 -11.80 14.61 -7.76
N PRO A 89 -12.00 15.12 -8.99
CA PRO A 89 -13.14 15.94 -9.33
C PRO A 89 -14.46 15.18 -9.16
N VAL A 90 -15.52 15.89 -8.74
CA VAL A 90 -16.86 15.36 -8.50
C VAL A 90 -17.89 16.32 -9.11
N PRO A 91 -18.61 15.95 -10.19
CA PRO A 91 -18.51 14.69 -10.94
C PRO A 91 -17.24 14.62 -11.80
N PRO A 92 -16.74 13.41 -12.13
CA PRO A 92 -15.59 13.25 -13.02
C PRO A 92 -15.99 13.53 -14.48
N GLY A 93 -15.28 14.44 -15.12
CA GLY A 93 -15.29 14.69 -16.55
C GLY A 93 -14.38 13.72 -17.33
N PRO A 94 -14.55 13.61 -18.67
CA PRO A 94 -13.78 12.70 -19.51
C PRO A 94 -12.28 13.04 -19.58
N ASP A 95 -11.93 14.32 -19.44
CA ASP A 95 -10.54 14.82 -19.47
C ASP A 95 -9.90 14.92 -18.07
N ASP A 96 -10.67 14.59 -17.03
CA ASP A 96 -10.19 14.72 -15.67
C ASP A 96 -9.10 13.69 -15.34
N PRO A 97 -8.11 14.09 -14.53
CA PRO A 97 -7.03 13.20 -14.16
C PRO A 97 -7.56 11.97 -13.42
N ALA A 98 -7.08 10.78 -13.82
CA ALA A 98 -7.36 9.56 -13.11
C ALA A 98 -6.93 9.65 -11.63
N PRO A 99 -7.66 8.99 -10.70
CA PRO A 99 -7.28 8.94 -9.29
C PRO A 99 -5.84 8.48 -9.08
N GLY A 100 -5.24 8.94 -7.99
CA GLY A 100 -3.87 8.56 -7.59
C GLY A 100 -2.79 9.58 -7.95
N ARG A 101 -3.14 10.73 -8.55
CA ARG A 101 -2.23 11.87 -8.59
C ARG A 101 -2.01 12.43 -7.19
N GLY A 102 -0.81 12.91 -6.94
CA GLY A 102 -0.47 13.53 -5.67
C GLY A 102 0.96 14.03 -5.60
N ARG A 103 1.38 14.35 -4.39
CA ARG A 103 2.72 14.85 -4.07
C ARG A 103 3.31 14.08 -2.89
N VAL A 104 4.58 13.75 -2.99
CA VAL A 104 5.39 13.25 -1.88
C VAL A 104 6.22 14.39 -1.33
N HIS A 105 5.97 14.75 -0.07
CA HIS A 105 6.75 15.71 0.70
C HIS A 105 7.76 14.94 1.54
N ARG A 106 9.03 15.34 1.46
CA ARG A 106 10.14 14.74 2.22
C ARG A 106 10.59 15.69 3.32
N SER A 107 11.25 15.14 4.34
CA SER A 107 11.79 15.92 5.48
C SER A 107 12.84 16.95 5.09
N ASP A 108 13.47 16.83 3.92
CA ASP A 108 14.40 17.80 3.35
C ASP A 108 13.70 18.97 2.64
N GLY A 109 12.36 19.04 2.71
CA GLY A 109 11.53 20.05 2.08
C GLY A 109 11.23 19.78 0.60
N ARG A 110 11.81 18.73 -0.01
CA ARG A 110 11.52 18.40 -1.41
C ARG A 110 10.10 17.91 -1.58
N VAL A 111 9.47 18.37 -2.66
CA VAL A 111 8.13 17.96 -3.07
C VAL A 111 8.23 17.33 -4.45
N THR A 112 7.76 16.10 -4.61
CA THR A 112 7.81 15.37 -5.88
C THR A 112 6.40 14.99 -6.31
N PRO A 113 5.90 15.47 -7.47
CA PRO A 113 4.63 15.01 -8.00
C PRO A 113 4.74 13.56 -8.44
N PHE A 114 3.65 12.79 -8.28
CA PHE A 114 3.60 11.40 -8.71
C PHE A 114 2.19 10.98 -9.15
N GLN A 115 2.14 9.85 -9.84
CA GLN A 115 0.91 9.11 -10.14
C GLN A 115 1.03 7.73 -9.51
N ALA A 116 0.14 7.41 -8.57
CA ALA A 116 0.07 6.08 -7.96
C ALA A 116 -0.29 5.03 -9.01
N GLY A 117 0.40 3.88 -8.96
CA GLY A 117 0.00 2.71 -9.72
C GLY A 117 -1.28 2.09 -9.14
N ARG A 118 -2.18 1.64 -10.01
CA ARG A 118 -3.39 0.92 -9.59
C ARG A 118 -3.12 -0.57 -9.60
N VAL A 119 -3.37 -1.22 -8.46
CA VAL A 119 -3.39 -2.68 -8.32
C VAL A 119 -4.78 -3.05 -7.85
N SER A 120 -5.50 -3.82 -8.66
CA SER A 120 -6.93 -4.06 -8.49
C SER A 120 -7.27 -5.51 -8.14
N GLY A 121 -6.29 -6.42 -8.18
CA GLY A 121 -6.52 -7.86 -8.10
C GLY A 121 -7.27 -8.41 -9.30
N ARG A 122 -7.55 -7.59 -10.32
CA ARG A 122 -8.24 -8.04 -11.54
C ARG A 122 -7.23 -8.69 -12.46
N ILE A 123 -7.70 -9.69 -13.20
CA ILE A 123 -6.99 -10.20 -14.37
C ILE A 123 -6.91 -9.02 -15.33
N PRO A 124 -5.70 -8.53 -15.67
CA PRO A 124 -5.57 -7.59 -16.76
C PRO A 124 -6.17 -8.31 -17.96
N ARG A 125 -7.28 -7.81 -18.50
CA ARG A 125 -7.72 -8.26 -19.81
C ARG A 125 -6.61 -7.81 -20.75
N THR A 126 -5.62 -8.67 -21.00
CA THR A 126 -4.74 -8.55 -22.15
C THR A 126 -5.57 -8.90 -23.38
N ALA A 127 -6.65 -8.15 -23.60
CA ALA A 127 -7.31 -8.08 -24.88
C ALA A 127 -6.35 -7.30 -25.78
N THR A 128 -5.28 -7.97 -26.23
CA THR A 128 -4.48 -7.45 -27.33
C THR A 128 -5.32 -7.65 -28.59
N LEU A 129 -6.31 -6.79 -28.81
CA LEU A 129 -6.79 -6.54 -30.16
C LEU A 129 -5.66 -5.77 -30.84
N ARG A 130 -4.81 -6.50 -31.58
CA ARG A 130 -3.91 -5.85 -32.53
C ARG A 130 -4.79 -5.12 -33.56
N PRO A 131 -4.50 -3.85 -33.89
CA PRO A 131 -5.16 -3.19 -35.02
C PRO A 131 -4.99 -4.06 -36.27
N THR A 132 -6.10 -4.41 -36.90
CA THR A 132 -6.09 -5.12 -38.19
C THR A 132 -6.78 -4.26 -39.22
N VAL A 133 -6.14 -4.10 -40.38
CA VAL A 133 -6.77 -3.53 -41.56
C VAL A 133 -7.35 -4.71 -42.34
N VAL A 134 -8.65 -4.67 -42.63
CA VAL A 134 -9.30 -5.60 -43.56
C VAL A 134 -9.80 -4.79 -44.76
N PRO A 135 -9.61 -5.28 -46.00
CA PRO A 135 -10.20 -4.64 -47.17
C PRO A 135 -11.73 -4.62 -47.05
N LEU A 136 -12.34 -3.50 -47.42
CA LEU A 136 -13.78 -3.29 -47.43
C LEU A 136 -14.25 -3.19 -48.89
N GLU A 137 -15.11 -4.12 -49.30
CA GLU A 137 -15.79 -4.05 -50.60
C GLU A 137 -16.84 -2.92 -50.57
N TRP A 138 -16.92 -2.14 -51.65
CA TRP A 138 -17.74 -0.93 -51.71
C TRP A 138 -19.23 -1.19 -51.46
N GLU A 139 -19.73 -2.36 -51.87
CA GLU A 139 -21.12 -2.79 -51.70
C GLU A 139 -21.50 -3.02 -50.23
N ARG A 140 -20.51 -3.16 -49.34
CA ARG A 140 -20.69 -3.42 -47.90
C ARG A 140 -20.37 -2.19 -47.04
N MET A 141 -20.17 -1.04 -47.68
CA MET A 141 -19.97 0.21 -46.96
C MET A 141 -21.22 0.57 -46.15
N GLY A 142 -21.09 0.61 -44.82
CA GLY A 142 -22.18 0.93 -43.91
C GLY A 142 -22.67 -0.27 -43.08
N ASP A 143 -22.26 -1.50 -43.44
CA ASP A 143 -22.51 -2.66 -42.59
C ASP A 143 -21.78 -2.49 -41.24
N PRO A 144 -22.42 -2.86 -40.11
CA PRO A 144 -21.72 -2.88 -38.83
C PRO A 144 -20.51 -3.83 -38.92
N PRO A 145 -19.35 -3.46 -38.36
CA PRO A 145 -18.18 -4.32 -38.40
C PRO A 145 -18.52 -5.71 -37.86
N ALA A 146 -18.10 -6.77 -38.55
CA ALA A 146 -18.28 -8.13 -38.05
C ALA A 146 -17.68 -8.22 -36.64
N ARG A 147 -18.54 -8.43 -35.63
CA ARG A 147 -18.10 -8.52 -34.23
C ARG A 147 -17.19 -9.72 -34.09
N ARG A 148 -15.89 -9.47 -33.89
CA ARG A 148 -14.93 -10.54 -33.68
C ARG A 148 -15.20 -11.20 -32.32
N PRO A 149 -15.28 -12.53 -32.24
CA PRO A 149 -15.22 -13.19 -30.94
C PRO A 149 -13.84 -12.91 -30.34
N VAL A 150 -13.81 -12.20 -29.21
CA VAL A 150 -12.60 -12.03 -28.42
C VAL A 150 -12.27 -13.41 -27.87
N ARG A 151 -11.17 -14.02 -28.33
CA ARG A 151 -10.67 -15.24 -27.70
C ARG A 151 -10.27 -14.85 -26.29
N GLU A 152 -11.07 -15.23 -25.30
CA GLU A 152 -10.66 -15.15 -23.90
C GLU A 152 -9.42 -16.03 -23.78
N LEU A 153 -8.24 -15.42 -23.85
CA LEU A 153 -7.03 -16.07 -23.41
C LEU A 153 -7.32 -16.44 -21.95
N GLY A 154 -7.38 -17.74 -21.64
CA GLY A 154 -7.73 -18.24 -20.31
C GLY A 154 -7.04 -17.41 -19.23
N ASN A 155 -7.81 -17.03 -18.22
CA ASN A 155 -7.47 -16.11 -17.14
C ASN A 155 -5.97 -16.02 -16.84
N GLY A 156 -5.30 -15.01 -17.39
CA GLY A 156 -3.90 -14.71 -17.04
C GLY A 156 -3.76 -14.30 -15.56
N PRO A 157 -2.54 -14.22 -15.02
CA PRO A 157 -2.32 -13.80 -13.64
C PRO A 157 -2.87 -12.38 -13.41
N THR A 158 -3.43 -12.14 -12.22
CA THR A 158 -3.92 -10.82 -11.80
C THR A 158 -2.78 -9.80 -11.75
N ASP A 159 -3.09 -8.50 -11.85
CA ASP A 159 -2.11 -7.43 -11.65
C ASP A 159 -1.37 -7.56 -10.29
N LEU A 160 -2.08 -8.03 -9.25
CA LEU A 160 -1.53 -8.35 -7.93
C LEU A 160 -0.56 -9.54 -7.99
N ALA A 161 -0.91 -10.62 -8.70
CA ALA A 161 -0.02 -11.77 -8.86
C ALA A 161 1.26 -11.40 -9.63
N LEU A 162 1.13 -10.51 -10.63
CA LEU A 162 2.27 -9.95 -11.34
C LEU A 162 3.16 -9.10 -10.43
N LEU A 163 2.57 -8.24 -9.58
CA LEU A 163 3.30 -7.44 -8.61
C LEU A 163 4.03 -8.34 -7.59
N ALA A 164 3.34 -9.32 -7.00
CA ALA A 164 3.94 -10.25 -6.05
C ALA A 164 5.12 -11.00 -6.68
N SER A 165 4.96 -11.49 -7.91
CA SER A 165 6.04 -12.16 -8.66
C SER A 165 7.22 -11.23 -8.95
N ALA A 166 6.97 -9.96 -9.24
CA ALA A 166 8.03 -8.97 -9.48
C ALA A 166 8.80 -8.66 -8.19
N LEU A 167 8.11 -8.51 -7.06
CA LEU A 167 8.72 -8.28 -5.75
C LEU A 167 9.59 -9.47 -5.31
N ASP A 168 9.09 -10.69 -5.48
CA ASP A 168 9.81 -11.91 -5.17
C ASP A 168 11.09 -12.08 -6.01
N ARG A 169 11.03 -11.77 -7.33
CA ARG A 169 12.23 -11.71 -8.18
C ARG A 169 13.22 -10.63 -7.71
N ALA A 170 12.75 -9.45 -7.35
CA ALA A 170 13.60 -8.35 -6.89
C ALA A 170 14.28 -8.70 -5.55
N ALA A 171 13.56 -9.35 -4.63
CA ALA A 171 14.13 -9.84 -3.37
C ALA A 171 15.26 -10.83 -3.62
N ARG A 172 15.06 -11.80 -4.51
CA ARG A 172 16.13 -12.74 -4.92
C ARG A 172 17.32 -12.04 -5.55
N SER A 173 17.10 -11.04 -6.41
CA SER A 173 18.21 -10.37 -7.11
C SER A 173 19.12 -9.57 -6.18
N VAL A 174 18.61 -9.13 -5.01
CA VAL A 174 19.42 -8.45 -3.98
C VAL A 174 19.87 -9.39 -2.85
N GLY A 175 19.63 -10.70 -2.98
CA GLY A 175 19.96 -11.68 -1.94
C GLY A 175 19.20 -11.47 -0.63
N ALA A 176 18.01 -10.86 -0.67
CA ALA A 176 17.19 -10.68 0.53
C ALA A 176 16.67 -12.05 1.00
N ALA A 177 17.02 -12.44 2.23
CA ALA A 177 16.44 -13.61 2.86
C ALA A 177 14.94 -13.36 3.12
N PRO A 178 14.05 -14.31 2.79
CA PRO A 178 12.64 -14.18 3.13
C PRO A 178 12.49 -14.07 4.66
N PRO A 179 11.69 -13.12 5.17
CA PRO A 179 11.47 -13.01 6.60
C PRO A 179 10.81 -14.30 7.12
N PRO A 180 11.14 -14.75 8.34
CA PRO A 180 10.39 -15.82 8.96
C PRO A 180 8.91 -15.41 9.05
N PRO A 181 7.96 -16.36 8.95
CA PRO A 181 6.56 -16.08 9.18
C PRO A 181 6.38 -15.34 10.50
N LEU A 182 5.44 -14.38 10.55
CA LEU A 182 5.03 -13.81 11.82
C LEU A 182 4.47 -14.97 12.67
N ALA A 183 5.24 -15.39 13.67
CA ALA A 183 4.75 -16.35 14.64
C ALA A 183 3.51 -15.75 15.29
N ALA A 184 2.42 -16.51 15.36
CA ALA A 184 1.31 -16.15 16.24
C ALA A 184 1.88 -15.91 17.64
N ALA A 185 1.44 -14.85 18.31
CA ALA A 185 1.80 -14.64 19.71
C ALA A 185 1.50 -15.94 20.48
N PRO A 186 2.41 -16.42 21.35
CA PRO A 186 2.10 -17.55 22.20
C PRO A 186 0.83 -17.23 22.96
N ASP A 187 -0.11 -18.16 22.97
CA ASP A 187 -1.41 -18.03 23.61
C ASP A 187 -1.21 -17.85 25.12
N THR A 188 -0.99 -16.62 25.57
CA THR A 188 -0.88 -16.25 26.99
C THR A 188 -2.27 -16.21 27.64
N ALA A 189 -3.15 -17.15 27.30
CA ALA A 189 -4.29 -17.50 28.12
C ALA A 189 -3.81 -18.43 29.24
N GLY A 190 -3.20 -17.86 30.28
CA GLY A 190 -3.11 -18.54 31.56
C GLY A 190 -4.54 -18.83 32.07
N PRO A 191 -4.80 -19.97 32.73
CA PRO A 191 -6.13 -20.27 33.23
C PRO A 191 -6.54 -19.21 34.24
N VAL A 192 -7.65 -18.52 33.96
CA VAL A 192 -8.33 -17.64 34.91
C VAL A 192 -8.72 -18.51 36.11
N ARG A 193 -8.10 -18.26 37.26
CA ARG A 193 -8.52 -18.79 38.56
C ARG A 193 -9.46 -17.82 39.24
#